data_AF-A0A953LGV9-F1
#
_entry.id   AF-A0A953LGV9-F1
#
_cell.length_a   1.000
_cell.length_b   1.000
_cell.length_c   1.000
_cell.angle_alpha   90.00
_cell.angle_beta   90.00
_cell.angle_gamma   90.00
#
_symmetry.space_group_name_H-M   'P 1'
#
loop_
_entity.id
_entity.type
_entity.pdbx_description
1 polymer ?
#
loop_
_entity_poly.entity_id
_entity_poly.type
_entity_poly.pdbx_seq_one_letter_code
_entity_poly.pdbx_strand_id
1 'polypeptide(L)'
;DWTFADVLTERSLWSRRTGSKAVSQGRSLEDEVEDLVKRLGFTYQMRCRFMGRDRQDAPCDLAIPAGGTEALIVIALKSNNSTGSKQTDAVREIEEMANKRLPRQFVYAVFDGIGWLSRESDLRKVHDLWARGMIDGLYSLAYLDRLEQGLIDAANILRIPRNQ
;
A
#
# COMPACT_ATOMS: atom_id res chain seq x y z
N ASP A 1 -10.79 5.91 -17.74
CA ASP A 1 -10.43 6.78 -16.60
C ASP A 1 -11.13 6.32 -15.35
N TRP A 2 -10.38 6.16 -14.26
CA TRP A 2 -10.94 5.78 -12.97
C TRP A 2 -11.52 7.02 -12.27
N THR A 3 -12.77 6.90 -11.83
CA THR A 3 -13.52 7.96 -11.16
C THR A 3 -13.63 7.71 -9.66
N PHE A 4 -13.94 8.74 -8.87
CA PHE A 4 -14.31 8.55 -7.47
C PHE A 4 -15.53 7.62 -7.34
N ALA A 5 -16.42 7.58 -8.33
CA ALA A 5 -17.50 6.60 -8.38
C ALA A 5 -17.00 5.17 -8.58
N ASP A 6 -15.84 4.94 -9.20
CA ASP A 6 -15.20 3.61 -9.29
C ASP A 6 -14.60 3.19 -7.96
N VAL A 7 -14.02 4.11 -7.18
CA VAL A 7 -13.65 3.92 -5.76
C VAL A 7 -14.87 3.62 -4.89
N LEU A 8 -16.01 4.25 -5.19
CA LEU A 8 -17.27 3.98 -4.50
C LEU A 8 -18.05 2.77 -5.07
N THR A 9 -17.72 2.28 -6.26
CA THR A 9 -18.32 1.06 -6.85
C THR A 9 -17.55 -0.15 -6.38
N GLU A 10 -16.22 -0.02 -6.34
CA GLU A 10 -15.34 -0.72 -5.42
C GLU A 10 -15.98 -0.73 -4.02
N ARG A 11 -16.45 0.38 -3.41
CA ARG A 11 -17.22 0.41 -2.14
C ARG A 11 -18.49 -0.46 -2.10
N SER A 12 -19.24 -0.60 -3.20
CA SER A 12 -20.39 -1.51 -3.26
C SER A 12 -19.97 -2.98 -3.35
N LEU A 13 -18.83 -3.27 -3.99
CA LEU A 13 -18.16 -4.57 -3.96
C LEU A 13 -17.45 -4.83 -2.61
N TRP A 14 -16.94 -3.79 -1.93
CA TRP A 14 -16.30 -3.78 -0.60
C TRP A 14 -17.27 -4.14 0.52
N SER A 15 -18.57 -3.91 0.33
CA SER A 15 -19.63 -4.29 1.27
C SER A 15 -20.27 -5.65 0.96
N ARG A 16 -20.20 -6.14 -0.28
CA ARG A 16 -21.00 -7.29 -0.76
C ARG A 16 -20.26 -8.62 -0.80
N ARG A 17 -18.93 -8.62 -0.67
CA ARG A 17 -18.16 -9.85 -0.44
C ARG A 17 -17.65 -9.83 0.99
N THR A 18 -18.17 -10.79 1.76
CA THR A 18 -17.70 -11.19 3.09
C THR A 18 -16.23 -10.89 3.26
N GLY A 19 -15.90 -10.14 4.32
CA GLY A 19 -14.54 -9.74 4.65
C GLY A 19 -13.56 -10.89 4.43
N SER A 20 -12.36 -10.53 3.96
CA SER A 20 -11.27 -11.48 3.74
C SER A 20 -11.26 -12.51 4.87
N LYS A 21 -11.11 -13.80 4.52
CA LYS A 21 -10.94 -14.88 5.50
C LYS A 21 -9.89 -14.53 6.58
N ALA A 22 -8.95 -13.64 6.28
CA ALA A 22 -7.98 -13.03 7.20
C ALA A 22 -8.59 -12.38 8.46
N VAL A 23 -9.70 -11.63 8.36
CA VAL A 23 -10.36 -11.01 9.53
C VAL A 23 -10.87 -12.08 10.49
N SER A 24 -11.22 -13.27 9.99
CA SER A 24 -11.69 -14.39 10.82
C SER A 24 -10.56 -15.13 11.57
N GLN A 25 -9.28 -14.92 11.22
CA GLN A 25 -8.13 -15.58 11.85
C GLN A 25 -7.30 -14.68 12.79
N GLY A 26 -7.67 -13.40 12.96
CA GLY A 26 -6.94 -12.48 13.83
C GLY A 26 -5.57 -12.03 13.33
N ARG A 27 -5.24 -12.27 12.05
CA ARG A 27 -4.01 -11.80 11.40
C ARG A 27 -4.09 -10.32 11.05
N SER A 28 -2.98 -9.60 11.20
CA SER A 28 -2.92 -8.16 10.90
C SER A 28 -2.72 -7.91 9.39
N LEU A 29 -3.00 -6.68 8.94
CA LEU A 29 -2.70 -6.25 7.57
C LEU A 29 -1.21 -6.40 7.23
N GLU A 30 -0.33 -6.14 8.20
CA GLU A 30 1.11 -6.31 8.04
C GLU A 30 1.48 -7.77 7.75
N ASP A 31 0.93 -8.71 8.53
CA ASP A 31 1.22 -10.15 8.38
C ASP A 31 0.79 -10.68 7.00
N GLU A 32 -0.39 -10.29 6.53
CA GLU A 32 -0.95 -10.77 5.26
C GLU A 32 -0.17 -10.24 4.04
N VAL A 33 0.25 -8.97 4.08
CA VAL A 33 1.07 -8.41 3.00
C VAL A 33 2.49 -8.98 3.06
N GLU A 34 3.07 -9.17 4.24
CA GLU A 34 4.38 -9.81 4.37
C GLU A 34 4.36 -11.25 3.85
N ASP A 35 3.35 -12.04 4.19
CA ASP A 35 3.19 -13.42 3.70
C ASP A 35 3.02 -13.46 2.17
N LEU A 36 2.31 -12.50 1.57
CA LEU A 36 2.23 -12.35 0.11
C LEU A 36 3.62 -12.11 -0.50
N VAL A 37 4.36 -11.12 0.01
CA VAL A 37 5.68 -10.74 -0.53
C VAL A 37 6.67 -11.90 -0.40
N LYS A 38 6.66 -12.62 0.74
CA LYS A 38 7.42 -13.86 0.95
C LYS A 38 7.06 -14.92 -0.09
N ARG A 39 5.77 -15.20 -0.28
CA ARG A 39 5.27 -16.21 -1.22
C ARG A 39 5.63 -15.90 -2.67
N LEU A 40 5.76 -14.62 -3.03
CA LEU A 40 6.24 -14.18 -4.34
C LEU A 40 7.76 -14.28 -4.52
N GLY A 41 8.50 -14.67 -3.47
CA GLY A 41 9.95 -14.89 -3.53
C GLY A 41 10.77 -13.61 -3.55
N PHE A 42 10.21 -12.48 -3.11
CA PHE A 42 10.96 -11.22 -3.04
C PHE A 42 11.84 -11.16 -1.79
N THR A 43 13.02 -10.58 -1.93
CA THR A 43 13.71 -9.95 -0.80
C THR A 43 12.93 -8.71 -0.38
N TYR A 44 12.84 -8.43 0.93
CA TYR A 44 12.14 -7.26 1.43
C TYR A 44 12.66 -6.86 2.81
N GLN A 45 12.28 -5.66 3.25
CA GLN A 45 12.50 -5.17 4.60
C GLN A 45 11.21 -4.53 5.15
N MET A 46 10.79 -4.95 6.35
CA MET A 46 9.66 -4.34 7.06
C MET A 46 10.11 -3.10 7.84
N ARG A 47 9.18 -2.18 8.07
CA ARG A 47 9.28 -1.01 8.97
C ARG A 47 10.60 -0.27 8.81
N CYS A 48 10.82 0.30 7.62
CA CYS A 48 12.07 0.94 7.27
C CYS A 48 11.86 2.34 6.70
N ARG A 49 12.97 3.00 6.33
CA ARG A 49 12.95 4.25 5.57
C ARG A 49 13.55 4.00 4.20
N PHE A 50 13.05 4.65 3.17
CA PHE A 50 13.64 4.62 1.84
C PHE A 50 14.26 5.97 1.50
N MET A 51 15.32 5.94 0.68
CA MET A 51 15.98 7.13 0.17
C MET A 51 15.27 7.62 -1.09
N GLY A 52 14.79 8.86 -1.05
CA GLY A 52 14.09 9.53 -2.11
C GLY A 52 14.94 10.56 -2.86
N ARG A 53 14.26 11.50 -3.53
CA ARG A 53 14.87 12.67 -4.17
C ARG A 53 15.54 13.59 -3.16
N ASP A 54 16.48 14.39 -3.65
CA ASP A 54 17.21 15.39 -2.86
C ASP A 54 17.88 14.84 -1.59
N ARG A 55 18.18 13.53 -1.58
CA ARG A 55 18.71 12.78 -0.42
C ARG A 55 17.82 12.87 0.82
N GLN A 56 16.52 13.08 0.63
CA GLN A 56 15.53 13.02 1.70
C GLN A 56 14.97 11.61 1.80
N ASP A 57 14.82 11.12 3.02
CA ASP A 57 14.22 9.82 3.29
C ASP A 57 12.77 9.96 3.78
N ALA A 58 11.98 8.90 3.60
CA ALA A 58 10.61 8.81 4.09
C ALA A 58 10.37 7.45 4.76
N PRO A 59 9.48 7.36 5.76
CA PRO A 59 9.09 6.07 6.33
C PRO A 59 8.27 5.25 5.32
N CYS A 60 8.33 3.93 5.46
CA CYS A 60 7.45 2.98 4.79
C CYS A 60 7.32 1.71 5.63
N ASP A 61 6.19 1.05 5.52
CA ASP A 61 5.89 -0.15 6.31
C ASP A 61 6.57 -1.40 5.70
N LEU A 62 6.80 -1.42 4.38
CA LEU A 62 7.53 -2.47 3.67
C LEU A 62 8.27 -1.88 2.47
N ALA A 63 9.51 -2.30 2.23
CA ALA A 63 10.27 -2.00 1.02
C ALA A 63 10.82 -3.26 0.33
N ILE A 64 10.83 -3.25 -1.01
CA ILE A 64 11.38 -4.31 -1.87
C ILE A 64 12.44 -3.66 -2.79
N PRO A 65 13.63 -4.25 -2.94
CA PRO A 65 14.17 -5.40 -2.20
C PRO A 65 14.58 -5.11 -0.74
N ALA A 66 14.83 -3.86 -0.39
CA ALA A 66 15.23 -3.44 0.95
C ALA A 66 14.92 -1.94 1.17
N GLY A 67 15.19 -1.39 2.35
CA GLY A 67 15.13 0.04 2.60
C GLY A 67 16.28 0.83 1.97
N GLY A 68 16.42 2.10 2.36
CA GLY A 68 17.52 2.97 1.95
C GLY A 68 17.53 3.25 0.44
N THR A 69 18.72 3.22 -0.16
CA THR A 69 18.93 3.48 -1.60
C THR A 69 18.43 2.37 -2.51
N GLU A 70 18.31 1.16 -1.97
CA GLU A 70 17.91 -0.05 -2.69
C GLU A 70 16.40 -0.19 -2.81
N ALA A 71 15.63 0.64 -2.12
CA ALA A 71 14.18 0.62 -2.19
C ALA A 71 13.68 0.96 -3.61
N LEU A 72 12.96 0.02 -4.22
CA LEU A 72 12.36 0.14 -5.55
C LEU A 72 10.84 0.09 -5.51
N ILE A 73 10.24 -0.72 -4.63
CA ILE A 73 8.81 -0.70 -4.33
C ILE A 73 8.67 -0.42 -2.83
N VAL A 74 7.90 0.60 -2.46
CA VAL A 74 7.66 1.00 -1.08
C VAL A 74 6.17 1.03 -0.79
N ILE A 75 5.78 0.45 0.34
CA ILE A 75 4.38 0.19 0.67
C ILE A 75 4.04 0.82 2.02
N ALA A 76 2.95 1.58 2.05
CA ALA A 76 2.31 2.07 3.27
C ALA A 76 1.13 1.17 3.62
N LEU A 77 1.11 0.60 4.82
CA LEU A 77 0.08 -0.30 5.33
C LEU A 77 -0.75 0.41 6.38
N LYS A 78 -2.03 0.63 6.11
CA LYS A 78 -2.89 1.45 6.96
C LYS A 78 -4.10 0.65 7.44
N SER A 79 -4.02 0.19 8.69
CA SER A 79 -5.12 -0.46 9.40
C SER A 79 -5.91 0.54 10.27
N ASN A 80 -7.23 0.42 10.35
CA ASN A 80 -8.07 1.26 11.23
C ASN A 80 -8.64 0.51 12.45
N ASN A 81 -8.01 -0.58 12.88
CA ASN A 81 -8.47 -1.40 14.02
C ASN A 81 -8.05 -0.86 15.41
N SER A 82 -7.89 0.46 15.59
CA SER A 82 -7.47 1.04 16.87
C SER A 82 -8.35 2.23 17.28
N THR A 83 -9.03 2.07 18.41
CA THR A 83 -9.67 3.15 19.16
C THR A 83 -8.58 4.01 19.82
N GLY A 84 -8.02 5.00 19.11
CA GLY A 84 -7.09 5.94 19.73
C GLY A 84 -6.29 6.83 18.78
N SER A 85 -6.62 8.13 18.79
CA SER A 85 -5.82 9.36 18.61
C SER A 85 -4.61 9.48 17.64
N LYS A 86 -4.24 8.50 16.81
CA LYS A 86 -3.17 8.63 15.79
C LYS A 86 -3.69 8.76 14.35
N GLN A 87 -5.00 8.89 14.19
CA GLN A 87 -5.65 8.75 12.88
C GLN A 87 -5.20 9.82 11.88
N THR A 88 -4.97 11.07 12.29
CA THR A 88 -4.61 12.19 11.38
C THR A 88 -3.31 12.00 10.58
N ASP A 89 -2.48 10.99 10.90
CA ASP A 89 -1.14 10.83 10.32
C ASP A 89 -1.08 9.93 9.07
N ALA A 90 -2.11 9.11 8.82
CA ALA A 90 -2.02 8.08 7.77
C ALA A 90 -1.94 8.64 6.34
N VAL A 91 -2.67 9.73 6.05
CA VAL A 91 -2.60 10.40 4.74
C VAL A 91 -1.27 11.15 4.59
N ARG A 92 -0.84 11.83 5.66
CA ARG A 92 0.40 12.62 5.67
C ARG A 92 1.61 11.75 5.34
N GLU A 93 1.67 10.54 5.87
CA GLU A 93 2.75 9.60 5.58
C GLU A 93 2.78 9.21 4.10
N ILE A 94 1.62 8.89 3.50
CA ILE A 94 1.52 8.55 2.07
C ILE A 94 1.88 9.76 1.20
N GLU A 95 1.44 10.96 1.56
CA GLU A 95 1.84 12.21 0.91
C GLU A 95 3.35 12.43 0.99
N GLU A 96 3.95 12.17 2.15
CA GLU A 96 5.40 12.28 2.35
C GLU A 96 6.16 11.30 1.43
N MET A 97 5.72 10.04 1.36
CA MET A 97 6.29 9.05 0.45
C MET A 97 6.16 9.49 -1.02
N ALA A 98 4.96 9.93 -1.43
CA ALA A 98 4.68 10.37 -2.79
C ALA A 98 5.55 11.56 -3.23
N ASN A 99 5.75 12.52 -2.31
CA ASN A 99 6.56 13.71 -2.58
C ASN A 99 8.07 13.40 -2.64
N LYS A 100 8.54 12.44 -1.84
CA LYS A 100 9.95 12.10 -1.76
C LYS A 100 10.39 11.04 -2.76
N ARG A 101 9.50 10.26 -3.38
CA ARG A 101 9.88 9.19 -4.31
C ARG A 101 10.76 9.66 -5.47
N LEU A 102 11.66 8.76 -5.87
CA LEU A 102 12.38 8.83 -7.14
C LEU A 102 11.50 8.30 -8.28
N PRO A 103 11.72 8.71 -9.53
CA PRO A 103 10.93 8.21 -10.67
C PRO A 103 11.00 6.69 -10.89
N ARG A 104 12.04 6.03 -10.38
CA ARG A 104 12.23 4.57 -10.43
C ARG A 104 11.58 3.82 -9.26
N GLN A 105 10.97 4.53 -8.32
CA GLN A 105 10.34 3.95 -7.14
C GLN A 105 8.83 3.88 -7.31
N PHE A 106 8.26 2.71 -7.08
CA PHE A 106 6.82 2.51 -7.01
C PHE A 106 6.35 2.72 -5.58
N VAL A 107 5.34 3.58 -5.39
CA VAL A 107 4.73 3.87 -4.10
C VAL A 107 3.33 3.27 -4.06
N TYR A 108 3.10 2.35 -3.12
CA TYR A 108 1.80 1.71 -2.91
C TYR A 108 1.21 2.07 -1.55
N ALA A 109 -0.12 2.19 -1.51
CA ALA A 109 -0.89 2.29 -0.27
C ALA A 109 -1.85 1.10 -0.17
N VAL A 110 -1.87 0.41 0.97
CA VAL A 110 -2.73 -0.75 1.23
C VAL A 110 -3.54 -0.54 2.49
N PHE A 111 -4.84 -0.82 2.41
CA PHE A 111 -5.80 -0.59 3.48
C PHE A 111 -6.49 -1.89 3.94
N ASP A 112 -6.81 -1.99 5.23
CA ASP A 112 -7.50 -3.16 5.81
C ASP A 112 -9.01 -3.22 5.48
N GLY A 113 -9.59 -2.15 4.92
CA GLY A 113 -10.95 -2.14 4.39
C GLY A 113 -11.96 -1.41 5.28
N ILE A 114 -12.98 -2.13 5.78
CA ILE A 114 -14.24 -1.59 6.36
C ILE A 114 -14.01 -0.49 7.41
N GLY A 115 -12.93 -0.56 8.18
CA GLY A 115 -12.59 0.47 9.16
C GLY A 115 -12.45 1.87 8.55
N TRP A 116 -12.10 1.99 7.27
CA TRP A 116 -11.93 3.29 6.59
C TRP A 116 -13.23 3.94 6.13
N LEU A 117 -14.39 3.28 6.29
CA LEU A 117 -15.69 3.86 5.96
C LEU A 117 -16.00 5.11 6.79
N SER A 118 -15.55 5.16 8.03
CA SER A 118 -15.66 6.36 8.89
C SER A 118 -14.65 7.46 8.54
N ARG A 119 -13.75 7.21 7.58
CA ARG A 119 -12.64 8.08 7.17
C ARG A 119 -12.65 8.36 5.66
N GLU A 120 -13.84 8.55 5.09
CA GLU A 120 -14.02 8.79 3.64
C GLU A 120 -13.18 9.96 3.11
N SER A 121 -13.05 11.04 3.88
CA SER A 121 -12.23 12.20 3.50
C SER A 121 -10.75 11.84 3.30
N ASP A 122 -10.21 10.96 4.14
CA ASP A 122 -8.81 10.54 4.05
C ASP A 122 -8.59 9.57 2.89
N LEU A 123 -9.51 8.63 2.69
CA LEU A 123 -9.50 7.77 1.50
C LEU A 123 -9.57 8.58 0.20
N ARG A 124 -10.40 9.64 0.18
CA ARG A 124 -10.49 10.54 -0.98
C ARG A 124 -9.16 11.20 -1.28
N LYS A 125 -8.45 11.71 -0.27
CA LYS A 125 -7.11 12.33 -0.47
C LYS A 125 -6.10 11.34 -1.03
N VAL A 126 -6.06 10.11 -0.50
CA VAL A 126 -5.14 9.07 -1.00
C VAL A 126 -5.51 8.64 -2.42
N HIS A 127 -6.80 8.51 -2.71
CA HIS A 127 -7.27 8.28 -4.07
C HIS A 127 -6.85 9.41 -5.01
N ASP A 128 -6.95 10.67 -4.59
CA ASP A 128 -6.56 11.80 -5.43
C ASP A 128 -5.04 11.82 -5.70
N LEU A 129 -4.20 11.31 -4.78
CA LEU A 129 -2.78 11.07 -5.07
C LEU A 129 -2.62 10.04 -6.18
N TRP A 130 -3.32 8.91 -6.08
CA TRP A 130 -3.25 7.85 -7.08
C TRP A 130 -3.79 8.29 -8.45
N ALA A 131 -4.94 8.96 -8.49
CA ALA A 131 -5.57 9.46 -9.71
C ALA A 131 -4.69 10.50 -10.44
N ARG A 132 -3.88 11.26 -9.70
CA ARG A 132 -2.87 12.19 -10.25
C ARG A 132 -1.55 11.50 -10.61
N GLY A 133 -1.45 10.19 -10.42
CA GLY A 133 -0.23 9.42 -10.64
C GLY A 133 0.88 9.72 -9.64
N MET A 134 0.57 10.31 -8.48
CA MET A 134 1.54 10.62 -7.41
C MET A 134 1.93 9.40 -6.58
N ILE A 135 1.07 8.38 -6.54
CA ILE A 135 1.38 7.03 -6.08
C ILE A 135 0.94 6.05 -7.16
N ASP A 136 1.59 4.90 -7.22
CA ASP A 136 1.51 3.98 -8.35
C ASP A 136 0.44 2.89 -8.15
N GLY A 137 -0.03 2.72 -6.91
CA GLY A 137 -1.02 1.71 -6.57
C GLY A 137 -1.76 1.98 -5.27
N LEU A 138 -3.05 1.66 -5.28
CA LEU A 138 -3.96 1.75 -4.15
C LEU A 138 -4.72 0.43 -4.02
N TYR A 139 -4.52 -0.28 -2.91
CA TYR A 139 -4.99 -1.65 -2.73
C TYR A 139 -5.72 -1.85 -1.40
N SER A 140 -6.44 -2.97 -1.29
CA SER A 140 -7.12 -3.39 -0.07
C SER A 140 -6.83 -4.86 0.23
N LEU A 141 -6.80 -5.20 1.51
CA LEU A 141 -6.70 -6.59 1.98
C LEU A 141 -7.84 -7.49 1.49
N ALA A 142 -9.00 -6.91 1.12
CA ALA A 142 -10.10 -7.62 0.48
C ALA A 142 -9.76 -8.18 -0.90
N TYR A 143 -8.77 -7.59 -1.57
CA TYR A 143 -8.37 -7.89 -2.94
C TYR A 143 -6.84 -8.02 -3.02
N LEU A 144 -6.30 -8.90 -2.17
CA LEU A 144 -4.86 -9.15 -2.11
C LEU A 144 -4.30 -9.68 -3.43
N ASP A 145 -5.13 -10.31 -4.26
CA ASP A 145 -4.84 -10.71 -5.64
C ASP A 145 -4.46 -9.53 -6.55
N ARG A 146 -5.06 -8.35 -6.34
CA ARG A 146 -4.69 -7.15 -7.10
C ARG A 146 -3.37 -6.56 -6.66
N LEU A 147 -3.07 -6.60 -5.35
CA LEU A 147 -1.75 -6.24 -4.84
C LEU A 147 -0.70 -7.21 -5.41
N GLU A 148 -0.99 -8.51 -5.41
CA GLU A 148 -0.14 -9.54 -6.01
C GLU A 148 0.19 -9.22 -7.47
N GLN A 149 -0.81 -8.91 -8.29
CA GLN A 149 -0.60 -8.51 -9.69
C GLN A 149 0.23 -7.23 -9.81
N GLY A 150 -0.08 -6.20 -9.02
CA GLY A 150 0.66 -4.94 -9.02
C GLY A 150 2.14 -5.13 -8.68
N LEU A 151 2.44 -5.93 -7.67
CA LEU A 151 3.81 -6.28 -7.29
C LEU A 151 4.54 -7.03 -8.41
N ILE A 152 3.87 -7.97 -9.09
CA ILE A 152 4.44 -8.70 -10.22
C ILE A 152 4.75 -7.75 -11.38
N ASP A 153 3.82 -6.85 -11.72
CA ASP A 153 3.98 -5.91 -12.83
C ASP A 153 5.12 -4.92 -12.56
N ALA A 154 5.17 -4.33 -11.37
CA ALA A 154 6.26 -3.45 -10.97
C ALA A 154 7.61 -4.18 -10.93
N ALA A 155 7.66 -5.39 -10.38
CA ALA A 155 8.87 -6.19 -10.37
C ALA A 155 9.38 -6.52 -11.78
N ASN A 156 8.47 -6.79 -12.74
CA ASN A 156 8.84 -7.03 -14.13
C ASN A 156 9.41 -5.76 -14.79
N ILE A 157 8.79 -4.60 -14.56
CA ILE A 157 9.28 -3.30 -15.05
C ILE A 157 10.67 -2.98 -14.48
N LEU A 158 10.84 -3.21 -13.18
CA LEU A 158 12.07 -2.91 -12.42
C LEU A 158 13.13 -4.01 -12.53
N ARG A 159 12.78 -5.15 -13.14
CA ARG A 159 13.63 -6.36 -13.25
C ARG A 159 14.11 -6.86 -11.88
N ILE A 160 13.23 -6.81 -10.88
CA ILE A 160 13.53 -7.31 -9.53
C ILE A 160 13.53 -8.85 -9.59
N PRO A 161 14.60 -9.52 -9.13
CA PRO A 161 14.66 -10.97 -9.09
C PRO A 161 13.67 -11.53 -8.05
N ARG A 162 13.16 -12.73 -8.33
CA ARG A 162 12.33 -13.52 -7.43
C ARG A 162 13.02 -14.87 -7.22
N ASN A 163 13.18 -15.26 -5.97
CA ASN A 163 13.69 -16.58 -5.62
C ASN A 163 12.55 -17.58 -5.86
N GLN A 164 12.59 -18.29 -6.99
CA GLN A 164 11.74 -19.46 -7.25
C GLN A 164 12.44 -20.73 -6.76
#